data_AF-A0A859FEC2-F1
#
_entry.id   AF-A0A859FEC2-F1
#
_cell.length_a   1.000
_cell.length_b   1.000
_cell.length_c   1.000
_cell.angle_alpha   90.00
_cell.angle_beta   90.00
_cell.angle_gamma   90.00
#
_symmetry.space_group_name_H-M   'P 1'
#
loop_
_entity.id
_entity.type
_entity.pdbx_description
1 polymer ?
#
loop_
_entity_poly.entity_id
_entity_poly.type
_entity_poly.pdbx_seq_one_letter_code
_entity_poly.pdbx_strand_id
1 'polypeptide(L)' 'MRKANRKSFEELVQQNKQEILADPQAIDQIEEKLEERHEQHSAN' A
#
# COMPACT_ATOMS: atom_id res chain seq x y z
N MET A 1 17.42 -30.40 -5.59
CA MET A 1 17.63 -28.96 -5.28
C MET A 1 16.27 -28.25 -5.43
N ARG A 2 15.54 -28.03 -4.33
CA ARG A 2 14.25 -27.31 -4.39
C ARG A 2 14.57 -25.86 -4.78
N LYS A 3 14.25 -25.47 -6.02
CA LYS A 3 14.28 -24.05 -6.41
C LYS A 3 13.31 -23.34 -5.47
N ALA A 4 13.83 -22.46 -4.63
CA ALA A 4 12.98 -21.57 -3.85
C ALA A 4 12.23 -20.70 -4.86
N ASN A 5 10.93 -20.96 -5.06
CA ASN A 5 10.04 -20.09 -5.82
C ASN A 5 9.88 -18.79 -5.01
N ARG A 6 10.91 -17.96 -5.03
CA ARG A 6 10.86 -16.62 -4.47
C ARG A 6 10.08 -15.77 -5.46
N LYS A 7 9.02 -15.16 -4.96
CA LYS A 7 8.23 -14.19 -5.73
C LYS A 7 9.16 -13.06 -6.19
N SER A 8 8.96 -12.59 -7.41
CA SER A 8 9.65 -11.40 -7.89
C SER A 8 9.19 -10.18 -7.09
N PHE A 9 9.98 -9.10 -7.14
CA PHE A 9 9.57 -7.85 -6.51
C PHE A 9 8.23 -7.36 -7.08
N GLU A 10 8.02 -7.50 -8.38
CA GLU A 10 6.77 -7.12 -9.03
C GLU A 10 5.58 -7.95 -8.51
N GLU A 11 5.75 -9.27 -8.38
CA GLU A 11 4.71 -10.14 -7.84
C GLU A 11 4.37 -9.80 -6.38
N LEU A 12 5.39 -9.47 -5.57
CA LEU A 12 5.18 -9.00 -4.20
C LEU A 12 4.45 -7.66 -4.16
N VAL A 13 4.83 -6.71 -5.02
CA VAL A 13 4.15 -5.40 -5.10
C VAL A 13 2.68 -5.58 -5.49
N GLN A 14 2.39 -6.44 -6.47
CA GLN A 14 1.01 -6.71 -6.87
C GLN A 14 0.19 -7.34 -5.74
N GLN A 15 0.78 -8.28 -4.99
CA GLN A 15 0.10 -8.88 -3.83
C GLN A 15 -0.18 -7.87 -2.73
N ASN A 16 0.81 -7.06 -2.36
CA ASN A 16 0.61 -6.01 -1.35
C ASN A 16 -0.52 -5.04 -1.76
N LYS A 17 -0.60 -4.66 -3.05
CA LYS A 17 -1.70 -3.83 -3.56
C LYS A 17 -3.05 -4.52 -3.38
N GLN A 18 -3.17 -5.79 -3.75
CA GLN A 18 -4.41 -6.55 -3.61
C GLN A 18 -4.82 -6.71 -2.13
N GLU A 19 -3.85 -6.97 -1.25
CA GLU A 19 -4.09 -7.09 0.19
C GLU A 19 -4.59 -5.77 0.80
N ILE A 20 -3.96 -4.64 0.46
CA ILE A 20 -4.41 -3.31 0.91
C ILE A 20 -5.82 -3.01 0.40
N LEU A 21 -6.12 -3.32 -0.86
CA LEU A 21 -7.45 -3.08 -1.45
C LEU A 21 -8.56 -3.95 -0.84
N ALA A 22 -8.21 -5.09 -0.24
CA ALA A 22 -9.15 -5.98 0.43
C ALA A 22 -9.37 -5.64 1.91
N ASP A 23 -8.58 -4.73 2.48
CA ASP A 23 -8.65 -4.29 3.87
C ASP A 23 -9.17 -2.84 3.95
N PRO A 24 -10.47 -2.64 4.27
CA PRO A 24 -11.05 -1.30 4.40
C PRO A 24 -10.30 -0.42 5.41
N GLN A 25 -9.79 -0.98 6.51
CA GLN A 25 -9.08 -0.19 7.53
C GLN A 25 -7.73 0.30 7.02
N ALA A 26 -7.06 -0.48 6.18
CA ALA A 26 -5.82 -0.07 5.53
C ALA A 26 -6.08 1.08 4.54
N ILE A 27 -7.20 1.05 3.83
CA ILE A 27 -7.64 2.14 2.96
C ILE A 27 -7.95 3.40 3.76
N ASP A 28 -8.72 3.30 4.84
CA ASP A 28 -9.06 4.43 5.71
C ASP A 28 -7.79 5.15 6.23
N GLN A 29 -6.78 4.39 6.67
CA GLN A 29 -5.50 4.96 7.12
C GLN A 29 -4.69 5.64 6.01
N ILE A 30 -4.83 5.17 4.76
CA ILE A 30 -4.18 5.80 3.62
C ILE A 30 -4.88 7.12 3.31
N GLU A 31 -6.21 7.15 3.35
CA GLU A 31 -7.01 8.36 3.14
C GLU A 31 -6.69 9.43 4.18
N GLU A 32 -6.70 9.08 5.47
CA GLU A 32 -6.34 10.00 6.57
C GLU A 32 -4.96 10.65 6.35
N LYS A 33 -3.94 9.85 6.00
CA LYS A 33 -2.58 10.38 5.73
C LYS A 33 -2.51 11.26 4.49
N LEU A 34 -3.35 11.01 3.49
CA LEU A 34 -3.42 11.86 2.31
C LEU A 34 -4.07 13.21 2.65
N GLU A 35 -5.15 13.19 3.43
CA GLU A 35 -5.80 14.41 3.93
C GLU A 35 -4.84 15.25 4.77
N GLU A 36 -4.14 14.66 5.74
CA GLU A 36 -3.13 15.35 6.55
C GLU A 36 -2.07 16.05 5.67
N ARG A 37 -1.59 15.36 4.62
CA ARG A 37 -0.61 15.93 3.68
C ARG A 37 -1.20 17.08 2.89
N HIS A 38 -2.44 16.96 2.43
CA HIS A 38 -3.13 18.00 1.67
C HIS A 38 -3.38 19.25 2.52
N GLU A 39 -3.75 19.07 3.79
CA GLU A 39 -3.90 20.15 4.76
C GLU A 39 -2.56 20.86 5.00
N GLN A 40 -1.48 20.10 5.21
CA GLN A 40 -0.13 20.65 5.39
C GLN A 40 0.36 21.42 4.15
N HIS A 41 0.05 20.96 2.94
CA HIS A 41 0.43 21.65 1.71
C HIS A 41 -0.42 22.89 1.43
N SER A 42 -1.70 22.89 1.81
CA SER A 42 -2.60 24.02 1.58
C SER A 42 -2.41 25.14 2.61
N ALA A 43 -1.76 24.85 3.74
CA ALA A 43 -1.44 25.81 4.80
C ALA A 43 -0.12 26.59 4.58
N ASN A 44 0.59 26.38 3.47
CA ASN A 44 1.84 27.07 3.10
C ASN A 44 1.64 28.05 1.93
#